data_AF-A0A173YNN5-F1
#
_entry.id   AF-A0A173YNN5-F1
#
_cell.length_a   1.000
_cell.length_b   1.000
_cell.length_c   1.000
_cell.angle_alpha   90.00
_cell.angle_beta   90.00
_cell.angle_gamma   90.00
#
_symmetry.space_group_name_H-M   'P 1'
#
loop_
_entity.id
_entity.type
_entity.pdbx_description
1 polymer ?
#
loop_
_entity_poly.entity_id
_entity_poly.type
_entity_poly.pdbx_seq_one_letter_code
_entity_poly.pdbx_strand_id
1 'polypeptide(L)' 'MAELKKDIERLGYEEVKTYLNSGNAIFSSNENDIGSITKQIVMMIKSQFDLDIPVFVIAKDELEDILQNAPDWWGN' A
#
# COMPACT_ATOMS: atom_id res chain seq x y z
N MET A 1 0.94 -3.89 -13.26
CA MET A 1 1.37 -2.83 -12.32
C MET A 1 0.92 -1.43 -12.73
N ALA A 2 1.03 -1.04 -14.01
CA ALA A 2 0.52 0.26 -14.47
C ALA A 2 -0.99 0.45 -14.21
N GLU A 3 -1.79 -0.62 -14.31
CA GLU A 3 -3.22 -0.60 -13.97
C GLU A 3 -3.46 -0.40 -12.47
N LEU A 4 -2.82 -1.19 -11.60
CA LEU A 4 -2.89 -1.00 -10.15
C LEU A 4 -2.57 0.44 -9.75
N LYS A 5 -1.50 1.02 -10.32
CA LYS A 5 -1.17 2.43 -10.10
C LYS A 5 -2.34 3.35 -10.45
N LYS A 6 -2.90 3.23 -11.66
CA LYS A 6 -4.02 4.06 -12.13
C LYS A 6 -5.27 3.89 -11.29
N ASP A 7 -5.51 2.69 -10.75
CA ASP A 7 -6.69 2.43 -9.93
C ASP A 7 -6.55 3.04 -8.53
N ILE A 8 -5.34 2.99 -7.95
CA ILE A 8 -5.03 3.69 -6.70
C ILE A 8 -5.14 5.21 -6.89
N GLU A 9 -4.64 5.77 -8.00
CA GLU A 9 -4.82 7.21 -8.33
C GLU A 9 -6.30 7.57 -8.48
N ARG A 10 -7.13 6.69 -9.06
CA ARG A 10 -8.58 6.89 -9.20
C ARG A 10 -9.34 6.87 -7.87
N LEU A 11 -8.80 6.26 -6.82
CA LEU A 11 -9.35 6.35 -5.46
C LEU A 11 -9.06 7.72 -4.80
N GLY A 12 -8.27 8.58 -5.44
CA GLY A 12 -7.94 9.91 -4.93
C GLY A 12 -6.63 9.95 -4.13
N TYR A 13 -5.85 8.88 -4.13
CA TYR A 13 -4.51 8.88 -3.55
C TYR A 13 -3.49 9.52 -4.48
N GLU A 14 -2.50 10.19 -3.91
CA GLU A 14 -1.55 11.02 -4.64
C GLU A 14 -0.15 10.38 -4.68
N GLU A 15 0.72 10.91 -5.54
CA GLU A 15 2.13 10.49 -5.66
C GLU A 15 2.36 8.98 -5.82
N VAL A 16 1.40 8.29 -6.45
CA VAL A 16 1.37 6.83 -6.51
C VAL A 16 2.57 6.29 -7.29
N LYS A 17 3.35 5.45 -6.60
CA LYS A 17 4.50 4.71 -7.13
C LYS A 17 4.26 3.23 -6.91
N THR A 18 4.77 2.40 -7.82
CA THR A 18 4.71 0.94 -7.70
C THR A 18 6.11 0.37 -7.89
N TYR A 19 6.38 -0.76 -7.25
CA TYR A 19 7.69 -1.39 -7.31
C TYR A 19 7.63 -2.69 -8.11
N LEU A 20 8.20 -2.65 -9.32
CA LEU A 20 8.28 -3.81 -10.24
C LEU A 20 6.90 -4.49 -10.40
N ASN A 21 6.87 -5.81 -10.59
CA ASN A 21 5.64 -6.61 -10.60
C ASN A 21 5.43 -7.34 -9.26
N SER A 22 5.75 -6.67 -8.14
CA SER A 22 5.77 -7.30 -6.81
C SER A 22 4.48 -7.14 -5.99
N GLY A 23 3.52 -6.35 -6.47
CA GLY A 23 2.29 -6.02 -5.74
C GLY A 23 2.45 -4.86 -4.73
N ASN A 24 3.62 -4.25 -4.65
CA ASN A 24 3.88 -3.14 -3.74
C ASN A 24 3.57 -1.78 -4.39
N ALA A 25 2.88 -0.92 -3.63
CA ALA A 25 2.56 0.45 -3.98
C ALA A 25 2.86 1.40 -2.82
N ILE A 26 3.26 2.63 -3.14
CA ILE A 26 3.52 3.71 -2.20
C ILE A 26 2.70 4.90 -2.69
N PHE A 27 1.96 5.57 -1.80
CA PHE A 27 1.09 6.68 -2.13
C PHE A 27 0.95 7.63 -0.95
N SER A 28 0.54 8.86 -1.23
CA SER A 28 0.20 9.89 -0.26
C SER A 28 -1.32 9.90 -0.04
N SER A 29 -1.75 10.07 1.21
CA SER A 29 -3.16 10.05 1.61
C SER A 29 -3.43 11.18 2.62
N ASN A 30 -4.57 11.86 2.45
CA ASN A 30 -5.10 12.79 3.45
C ASN A 30 -5.98 12.09 4.52
N GLU A 31 -6.42 10.87 4.23
CA GLU A 31 -7.05 9.96 5.20
C GLU A 31 -5.97 9.31 6.05
N ASN A 32 -6.23 9.20 7.35
CA ASN A 32 -5.30 8.61 8.34
C ASN A 32 -5.83 7.29 8.90
N ASP A 33 -7.09 6.92 8.66
CA ASP A 33 -7.63 5.61 9.02
C ASP A 33 -7.10 4.52 8.05
N ILE A 34 -6.01 3.87 8.47
CA ILE A 34 -5.40 2.73 7.79
C ILE A 34 -6.41 1.62 7.49
N GLY A 35 -7.38 1.38 8.38
CA GLY A 35 -8.42 0.37 8.20
C GLY A 35 -9.38 0.73 7.07
N SER A 36 -9.77 2.01 6.97
CA SER A 36 -10.57 2.53 5.85
C SER A 36 -9.83 2.44 4.53
N ILE A 37 -8.57 2.88 4.49
CA ILE A 37 -7.70 2.81 3.30
C ILE A 37 -7.55 1.36 2.84
N THR A 38 -7.25 0.45 3.75
CA THR A 38 -7.10 -0.98 3.45
C THR A 38 -8.37 -1.55 2.84
N LYS A 39 -9.54 -1.27 3.43
CA LYS A 39 -10.84 -1.74 2.90
C LYS A 39 -11.11 -1.20 1.50
N GLN A 40 -10.83 0.09 1.25
CA GLN A 40 -11.01 0.69 -0.07
C GLN A 40 -10.15 0.01 -1.13
N ILE A 41 -8.87 -0.26 -0.82
CA ILE A 41 -7.95 -0.93 -1.74
C ILE A 41 -8.37 -2.39 -1.97
N VAL A 42 -8.77 -3.13 -0.94
CA VAL A 42 -9.30 -4.51 -1.10
C VAL A 42 -10.51 -4.53 -2.02
N MET A 43 -11.48 -3.65 -1.80
CA MET A 43 -12.69 -3.57 -2.64
C MET A 43 -12.35 -3.20 -4.09
N MET A 44 -11.43 -2.25 -4.29
CA MET A 44 -10.95 -1.88 -5.62
C MET A 44 -10.29 -3.07 -6.31
N ILE A 45 -9.40 -3.79 -5.62
CA ILE A 45 -8.70 -4.94 -6.20
C ILE A 45 -9.69 -6.03 -6.60
N LYS A 46 -10.65 -6.33 -5.73
CA LYS A 46 -11.70 -7.31 -6.05
C LYS A 46 -12.54 -6.88 -7.24
N SER A 47 -12.92 -5.60 -7.33
CA SER A 47 -13.74 -5.11 -8.42
C SER A 47 -13.02 -5.03 -9.77
N GLN A 48 -11.73 -4.66 -9.78
CA GLN A 48 -11.00 -4.40 -11.03
C GLN A 48 -10.26 -5.65 -11.55
N PHE A 49 -9.81 -6.53 -10.65
CA PHE A 49 -9.00 -7.69 -11.01
C PHE A 49 -9.66 -9.03 -10.68
N ASP A 50 -10.85 -9.03 -10.07
CA ASP A 50 -11.56 -10.22 -9.56
C ASP A 50 -10.74 -11.04 -8.53
N LEU A 51 -9.79 -10.41 -7.86
CA LEU A 51 -8.93 -11.04 -6.87
C LEU A 51 -9.47 -10.81 -5.45
N ASP A 52 -9.63 -11.90 -4.69
CA ASP A 52 -9.94 -11.86 -3.26
C ASP A 52 -8.67 -12.18 -2.48
N ILE A 53 -7.89 -11.13 -2.18
CA ILE A 53 -6.55 -11.23 -1.59
C ILE A 53 -6.39 -10.24 -0.43
N PRO A 54 -5.57 -10.58 0.58
CA PRO A 54 -5.27 -9.66 1.66
C PRO A 54 -4.44 -8.47 1.15
N VAL A 55 -4.73 -7.29 1.68
CA VAL A 55 -3.93 -6.07 1.48
C VAL A 55 -3.42 -5.64 2.85
N PHE A 56 -2.13 -5.31 2.91
CA PHE A 56 -1.50 -4.72 4.08
C PHE A 56 -1.12 -3.29 3.77
N VAL A 57 -1.54 -2.36 4.62
CA VAL A 57 -1.20 -0.94 4.53
C VAL A 57 -0.51 -0.56 5.83
N ILE A 58 0.63 0.10 5.72
CA ILE A 58 1.43 0.59 6.85
C ILE A 58 1.78 2.06 6.60
N ALA A 59 1.74 2.87 7.65
CA ALA A 59 2.18 4.25 7.56
C ALA A 59 3.71 4.30 7.37
N LYS A 60 4.19 5.30 6.63
CA LYS A 60 5.63 5.52 6.43
C LYS A 60 6.38 5.61 7.76
N ASP A 61 5.86 6.40 8.69
CA ASP A 61 6.54 6.67 9.97
C ASP A 61 6.56 5.43 10.88
N GLU A 62 5.51 4.59 10.81
CA GLU A 62 5.48 3.30 11.52
C GLU A 62 6.48 2.32 10.91
N LEU A 63 6.58 2.25 9.58
CA LEU A 63 7.60 1.45 8.92
C LEU A 63 9.01 1.93 9.28
N GLU A 64 9.25 3.24 9.33
CA GLU A 64 10.52 3.81 9.78
C GLU A 64 10.84 3.41 11.22
N ASP A 65 9.88 3.50 12.15
CA ASP A 65 10.07 3.09 13.55
C ASP A 65 10.41 1.59 13.68
N ILE A 66 9.71 0.72 12.94
CA ILE A 66 10.02 -0.72 12.91
C ILE A 66 11.45 -0.96 12.43
N LEU A 67 11.89 -0.23 11.39
CA LEU A 67 13.24 -0.37 10.86
C LEU A 67 14.31 0.13 11.83
N GLN A 68 14.04 1.20 12.60
CA GLN A 68 14.96 1.68 13.64
C GLN A 68 15.08 0.72 14.83
N ASN A 69 14.04 -0.07 15.08
CA ASN A 69 14.01 -1.09 16.14
C ASN A 69 14.28 -2.50 15.58
N ALA A 70 14.79 -2.62 14.35
CA ALA A 70 15.14 -3.90 13.78
C ALA A 70 16.26 -4.56 14.59
N PRO A 71 16.20 -5.88 14.87
CA PRO A 71 17.26 -6.58 15.56
C PRO A 71 18.59 -6.51 14.81
N ASP A 72 19.72 -6.55 15.53
CA ASP A 72 21.08 -6.47 14.95
C ASP A 72 21.38 -7.53 13.86
N TRP A 73 20.65 -8.65 13.86
CA TRP A 73 20.79 -9.72 12.86
C TRP A 73 19.98 -9.49 11.58
N TRP A 74 19.10 -8.48 11.52
CA TRP A 74 18.26 -8.18 10.36
C TRP A 74 18.94 -7.21 9.40
N GLY A 75 19.22 -7.65 8.16
CA GLY A 75 19.78 -6.79 7.11
C GLY A 75 21.30 -6.79 6.96
N ASN A 76 22.01 -7.69 7.67
CA ASN A 76 23.42 -8.01 7.46
C ASN A 76 23.62 -9.16 6.46
#